data_AF-A0AAV6YAR1-F1
#
_entry.id   AF-A0AAV6YAR1-F1
#
_cell.length_a   1.000
_cell.length_b   1.000
_cell.length_c   1.000
_cell.angle_alpha   90.00
_cell.angle_beta   90.00
_cell.angle_gamma   90.00
#
_symmetry.space_group_name_H-M   'P 1'
#
loop_
_entity.id
_entity.type
_entity.pdbx_description
1 polymer ?
#
loop_
_entity_poly.entity_id
_entity_poly.type
_entity_poly.pdbx_seq_one_letter_code
_entity_poly.pdbx_strand_id
1 'polypeptide(L)'
;MRRFGELTQKAQALMVTFFVSDYFPSFGWVDKLSRLLDRLETTFKELDSFYQELIDDHLDPNRVKATSSEEDILDVLIRLKQEESCSVDLEWDHIKALLMV
;
A
#
# COMPACT_ATOMS: atom_id res chain seq x y z
N MET A 1 -12.11 -6.98 4.74
CA MET A 1 -11.64 -8.22 4.07
C MET A 1 -11.95 -8.31 2.58
N ARG A 2 -13.21 -8.22 2.10
CA ARG A 2 -13.50 -8.36 0.65
C ARG A 2 -12.79 -7.31 -0.23
N ARG A 3 -12.86 -6.03 0.17
CA ARG A 3 -12.18 -4.92 -0.53
C ARG A 3 -10.67 -5.14 -0.62
N PHE A 4 -10.02 -5.60 0.47
CA PHE A 4 -8.60 -5.91 0.46
C PHE A 4 -8.27 -6.99 -0.57
N GLY A 5 -8.98 -8.13 -0.56
CA GLY A 5 -8.75 -9.21 -1.51
C GLY A 5 -8.89 -8.78 -2.98
N GLU A 6 -9.90 -7.96 -3.29
CA GLU A 6 -10.11 -7.41 -4.64
C GLU A 6 -8.96 -6.48 -5.06
N LEU A 7 -8.51 -5.57 -4.19
CA LEU A 7 -7.41 -4.65 -4.47
C LEU A 7 -6.09 -5.39 -4.63
N THR A 8 -5.78 -6.33 -3.74
CA THR A 8 -4.57 -7.16 -3.82
C THR A 8 -4.55 -7.97 -5.11
N GLN A 9 -5.69 -8.54 -5.53
CA GLN A 9 -5.78 -9.27 -6.79
C GLN A 9 -5.51 -8.36 -8.01
N LYS A 10 -6.08 -7.14 -8.03
CA LYS A 10 -5.80 -6.15 -9.10
C LYS A 10 -4.30 -5.81 -9.13
N ALA A 11 -3.71 -5.57 -7.96
CA ALA A 11 -2.29 -5.23 -7.81
C ALA A 11 -1.39 -6.35 -8.34
N GLN A 12 -1.64 -7.59 -7.89
CA GLN A 12 -0.89 -8.77 -8.32
C GLN A 12 -0.99 -9.00 -9.82
N ALA A 13 -2.18 -8.83 -10.42
CA ALA A 13 -2.36 -8.93 -11.86
C ALA A 13 -1.51 -7.88 -12.61
N LEU A 14 -1.41 -6.65 -12.08
CA LEU A 14 -0.60 -5.59 -12.66
C LEU A 14 0.91 -5.85 -12.49
N MET A 15 1.34 -6.39 -11.35
CA MET A 15 2.76 -6.73 -11.12
C MET A 15 3.31 -7.77 -12.10
N VAL A 16 2.46 -8.68 -12.58
CA VAL A 16 2.84 -9.68 -13.60
C VAL A 16 2.50 -9.26 -15.02
N THR A 17 1.92 -8.07 -15.21
CA THR A 17 1.57 -7.57 -16.54
C THR A 17 2.84 -7.12 -17.26
N PHE A 18 2.91 -7.42 -18.55
CA PHE A 18 3.99 -6.95 -19.41
C PHE A 18 3.79 -5.47 -19.76
N PHE A 19 4.72 -4.62 -19.34
CA PHE A 19 4.81 -3.23 -19.77
C PHE A 19 5.90 -3.09 -20.83
N VAL A 20 5.56 -2.48 -21.98
CA VAL A 20 6.51 -2.26 -23.08
C VAL A 20 7.63 -1.32 -22.64
N SER A 21 7.30 -0.33 -21.80
CA SER A 21 8.23 0.65 -21.22
C SER A 21 9.35 0.01 -20.40
N ASP A 22 9.10 -1.14 -19.74
CA ASP A 22 10.11 -1.84 -18.94
C ASP A 22 11.26 -2.38 -19.80
N TYR A 23 10.99 -2.72 -21.06
CA TYR A 23 11.95 -3.31 -21.99
C TYR A 23 12.44 -2.33 -23.05
N PHE A 24 11.58 -1.39 -23.47
CA PHE A 24 11.87 -0.41 -24.50
C PHE A 24 11.38 0.98 -24.04
N PRO A 25 12.22 1.73 -23.28
CA PRO A 25 11.83 2.99 -22.66
C PRO A 25 11.25 4.02 -23.65
N SER A 26 11.78 4.07 -24.87
CA SER A 26 11.32 4.97 -25.94
C SER A 26 9.91 4.64 -26.48
N PHE A 27 9.37 3.45 -26.16
CA PHE A 27 8.04 2.99 -26.59
C PHE A 27 6.99 3.01 -25.46
N GLY A 28 7.26 3.67 -24.33
CA GLY A 28 6.28 3.78 -23.22
C GLY A 28 4.95 4.46 -23.59
N TRP A 29 4.87 5.15 -24.73
CA TRP A 29 3.60 5.65 -25.28
C TRP A 29 2.59 4.54 -25.61
N VAL A 30 3.07 3.31 -25.87
CA VAL A 30 2.21 2.14 -26.15
C VAL A 30 1.46 1.70 -24.89
N ASP A 31 2.11 1.74 -23.72
CA ASP A 31 1.45 1.42 -22.44
C ASP A 31 0.41 2.47 -22.03
N LYS A 32 0.59 3.70 -22.50
CA LYS A 32 -0.40 4.78 -22.34
C LYS A 32 -1.61 4.58 -23.25
N LEU A 33 -1.41 4.08 -24.48
CA LEU A 33 -2.52 3.74 -25.39
C LEU A 33 -3.29 2.49 -24.97
N SER A 34 -2.63 1.53 -24.33
CA SER A 34 -3.26 0.30 -23.83
C SER A 34 -4.06 0.49 -22.53
N ARG A 35 -4.08 1.71 -21.97
CA ARG A 35 -4.68 2.05 -20.66
C ARG A 35 -4.09 1.27 -19.48
N LEU A 36 -2.97 0.57 -19.68
CA LEU A 36 -2.32 -0.20 -18.62
C LEU A 36 -1.76 0.73 -17.55
N LEU A 37 -1.17 1.85 -17.96
CA LEU A 37 -0.68 2.88 -17.02
C LEU A 37 -1.83 3.50 -16.20
N ASP A 38 -2.96 3.83 -16.83
CA ASP A 38 -4.12 4.40 -16.11
C ASP A 38 -4.68 3.41 -15.08
N ARG A 39 -4.73 2.11 -15.44
CA ARG A 39 -5.18 1.05 -14.53
C ARG A 39 -4.19 0.82 -13.39
N LEU A 40 -2.88 0.91 -13.66
CA LEU A 40 -1.83 0.84 -12.66
C LEU A 40 -1.97 1.98 -11.65
N GLU A 41 -2.05 3.21 -12.13
CA GLU A 41 -2.16 4.41 -11.29
C GLU A 41 -3.45 4.40 -10.44
N THR A 42 -4.59 4.01 -11.04
CA THR A 42 -5.86 3.91 -10.33
C THR A 42 -5.79 2.83 -9.23
N THR A 43 -5.22 1.66 -9.53
CA THR A 43 -5.08 0.58 -8.54
C THR A 43 -4.15 0.99 -7.40
N PHE A 44 -3.06 1.69 -7.71
CA PHE A 44 -2.15 2.22 -6.70
C PHE A 44 -2.85 3.22 -5.78
N LYS A 45 -3.62 4.16 -6.33
CA LYS A 45 -4.41 5.12 -5.53
C LYS A 45 -5.46 4.43 -4.64
N GLU A 46 -6.13 3.40 -5.15
CA GLU A 46 -7.11 2.64 -4.36
C GLU A 46 -6.44 1.89 -3.20
N LEU A 47 -5.25 1.33 -3.41
CA LEU A 47 -4.45 0.67 -2.36
C LEU A 47 -3.94 1.67 -1.32
N ASP A 48 -3.35 2.79 -1.76
CA ASP A 48 -2.85 3.83 -0.88
C ASP A 48 -3.96 4.36 0.04
N SER A 49 -5.12 4.67 -0.52
CA SER A 49 -6.31 5.07 0.24
C SER A 49 -6.75 3.98 1.23
N PHE A 50 -6.71 2.72 0.83
CA PHE A 50 -7.07 1.62 1.73
C PHE A 50 -6.08 1.48 2.90
N TYR A 51 -4.78 1.60 2.66
CA TYR A 51 -3.78 1.55 3.72
C TYR A 51 -3.86 2.78 4.63
N GLN A 52 -4.16 3.96 4.09
CA GLN A 52 -4.40 5.15 4.90
C GLN A 52 -5.60 4.95 5.84
N GLU A 53 -6.71 4.40 5.35
CA GLU A 53 -7.88 4.09 6.19
C GLU A 53 -7.51 3.12 7.33
N LEU A 54 -6.66 2.11 7.07
CA LEU A 54 -6.17 1.21 8.11
C LEU A 54 -5.30 1.95 9.13
N ILE A 55 -4.37 2.78 8.68
CA ILE A 55 -3.52 3.57 9.57
C ILE A 55 -4.38 4.48 10.46
N ASP A 56 -5.35 5.19 9.86
CA ASP A 56 -6.23 6.11 10.58
C ASP A 56 -7.07 5.37 11.63
N ASP A 57 -7.57 4.17 11.33
CA ASP A 57 -8.27 3.31 12.29
C ASP A 57 -7.36 2.93 13.48
N HIS A 58 -6.08 2.61 13.22
CA HIS A 58 -5.11 2.25 14.26
C HIS A 58 -4.63 3.45 15.09
N LEU A 59 -4.73 4.66 14.54
CA LEU A 59 -4.44 5.91 15.24
C LEU A 59 -5.62 6.45 16.06
N ASP A 60 -6.85 5.97 15.83
CA ASP A 60 -8.02 6.43 16.59
C ASP A 60 -7.90 6.03 18.08
N PRO A 61 -7.83 7.00 19.01
CA PRO A 61 -7.78 6.69 20.45
C PRO A 61 -9.04 5.98 20.97
N ASN A 62 -10.14 6.01 20.21
CA ASN A 62 -11.39 5.32 20.53
C ASN A 62 -11.48 3.91 19.91
N ARG A 63 -10.43 3.44 19.20
CA ARG A 63 -10.39 2.09 18.64
C ARG A 63 -10.61 1.06 19.76
N VAL A 64 -11.70 0.29 19.63
CA VAL A 64 -12.03 -0.78 20.58
C VAL A 64 -11.15 -1.99 20.27
N LYS A 65 -10.04 -2.16 20.99
CA LYS A 65 -9.30 -3.43 21.01
C LYS A 65 -10.04 -4.43 21.88
N ALA A 66 -10.24 -5.66 21.40
CA ALA A 66 -10.93 -6.67 22.17
C ALA A 66 -10.08 -7.14 23.37
N THR A 67 -8.76 -7.06 23.26
CA THR A 67 -7.82 -7.22 24.39
C THR A 67 -6.59 -6.33 24.26
N SER A 68 -5.94 -5.99 25.39
CA SER A 68 -4.65 -5.27 25.40
C SER A 68 -3.48 -6.07 24.79
N SER A 69 -3.69 -7.35 24.49
CA SER A 69 -2.72 -8.27 23.86
C SER A 69 -2.87 -8.38 22.34
N GLU A 70 -3.85 -7.71 21.72
CA GLU A 70 -3.99 -7.59 20.27
C GLU A 70 -3.14 -6.44 19.74
N GLU A 71 -1.83 -6.52 19.94
CA GLU A 71 -0.88 -5.69 19.22
C GLU A 71 -0.63 -6.35 17.85
N ASP A 72 -1.05 -5.70 16.77
CA ASP A 72 -0.80 -6.17 15.42
C ASP A 72 0.44 -5.49 14.81
N ILE A 73 0.84 -5.94 13.61
CA ILE A 73 2.02 -5.41 12.93
C ILE A 73 1.90 -3.91 12.63
N LEU A 74 0.69 -3.41 12.42
CA LEU A 74 0.42 -1.98 12.18
C LEU A 74 0.66 -1.17 13.45
N ASP A 75 0.20 -1.66 14.61
CA ASP A 75 0.50 -1.05 15.90
C ASP A 75 2.03 -0.95 16.16
N VAL A 76 2.78 -2.02 15.85
CA VAL A 76 4.24 -2.05 15.99
C VAL A 76 4.91 -1.02 15.06
N LEU A 77 4.51 -0.98 13.79
CA LEU A 77 5.08 -0.04 12.81
C LEU A 77 4.76 1.42 13.15
N ILE A 78 3.55 1.70 13.63
CA ILE A 78 3.15 3.04 14.10
C ILE A 78 3.98 3.43 15.32
N ARG A 79 4.18 2.54 16.30
CA ARG A 79 5.02 2.82 17.47
C ARG A 79 6.47 3.09 17.05
N LEU A 80 7.04 2.26 16.17
CA LEU A 80 8.40 2.46 15.65
C LEU A 80 8.56 3.83 14.97
N LYS A 81 7.54 4.28 14.23
CA LYS A 81 7.50 5.63 13.66
C LYS A 81 7.47 6.72 14.73
N GLN A 82 6.57 6.59 15.72
CA GLN A 82 6.33 7.62 16.73
C GLN A 82 7.48 7.78 17.72
N GLU A 83 8.14 6.68 18.07
CA GLU A 83 9.27 6.68 19.00
C GLU A 83 10.60 7.05 18.32
N GLU A 84 10.61 7.22 16.99
CA GLU A 84 11.83 7.38 16.18
C GLU A 84 12.86 6.27 16.48
N SER A 85 12.37 5.07 16.84
CA SER A 85 13.15 3.93 17.33
C SER A 85 13.91 3.20 16.21
N CYS A 86 13.77 3.64 14.96
CA CYS A 86 14.49 3.11 13.82
C CYS A 86 15.73 3.96 13.49
N SER A 87 16.78 3.31 12.96
CA SER A 87 17.96 4.01 12.43
C SER A 87 17.69 4.81 11.15
N VAL A 88 16.48 4.68 10.60
CA VAL A 88 16.00 5.34 9.38
C VAL A 88 14.73 6.11 9.75
N ASP A 89 14.58 7.31 9.18
CA ASP A 89 13.37 8.10 9.32
C ASP A 89 12.18 7.37 8.66
N LEU A 90 11.25 6.89 9.49
CA LEU A 90 10.12 6.09 9.04
C LEU A 90 8.95 7.00 8.65
N GLU A 91 8.73 7.24 7.37
CA GLU A 91 7.56 7.93 6.86
C GLU A 91 6.32 7.02 6.75
N TRP A 92 5.14 7.62 6.61
CA TRP A 92 3.89 6.86 6.43
C TRP A 92 3.91 6.00 5.17
N ASP A 93 4.53 6.48 4.10
CA ASP A 93 4.65 5.72 2.85
C ASP A 93 5.56 4.49 3.01
N HIS A 94 6.55 4.52 3.92
CA HIS A 94 7.33 3.34 4.27
C HIS A 94 6.45 2.27 4.95
N ILE A 95 5.57 2.68 5.87
CA ILE A 95 4.63 1.76 6.52
C ILE A 95 3.69 1.13 5.47
N LYS A 96 3.10 1.95 4.59
CA LYS A 96 2.21 1.44 3.53
C LYS A 96 2.91 0.48 2.59
N ALA A 97 4.16 0.77 2.21
CA ALA A 97 4.96 -0.11 1.36
C ALA A 97 5.23 -1.48 2.02
N LEU A 98 5.47 -1.52 3.33
CA LEU A 98 5.64 -2.78 4.07
C LEU A 98 4.36 -3.63 4.11
N LEU A 99 3.18 -3.01 4.05
CA LEU A 99 1.88 -3.71 4.00
C LEU A 99 1.51 -4.21 2.60
N MET A 100 2.23 -3.79 1.57
CA MET A 100 2.02 -4.21 0.18
C MET A 100 2.73 -5.54 -0.16
N VAL A 101 3.61 -6.01 0.72
CA VAL A 101 4.43 -7.25 0.57
C VAL A 101 3.58 -8.52 0.66
#